data_AF-A0A1I7LRA3-F1
#
_entry.id   AF-A0A1I7LRA3-F1
#
_cell.length_a   1.000
_cell.length_b   1.000
_cell.length_c   1.000
_cell.angle_alpha   90.00
_cell.angle_beta   90.00
_cell.angle_gamma   90.00
#
_symmetry.space_group_name_H-M   'P 1'
#
loop_
_entity.id
_entity.type
_entity.pdbx_description
1 polymer ?
#
loop_
_entity_poly.entity_id
_entity_poly.type
_entity_poly.pdbx_seq_one_letter_code
_entity_poly.pdbx_strand_id
1 'polypeptide(L)'
;MRDIFRKLASALHPDRETDPAERGRKTALMQRANVAYAANDLLDLLGLQLEVDQIDQTGLDNLGDDRIKQYNRILDGQVSQIKFEIIALETAFSLDMGWEFGRRRTPKAMMRGLRADIAEMRANVKHIEAELDTFSDLKKLKDWLKDYRIVVNDPAYGDSWF
;
A
#
# COMPACT_ATOMS: atom_id res chain seq x y z
N MET A 1 -16.57 20.81 6.68
CA MET A 1 -16.05 20.67 5.30
C MET A 1 -16.63 21.72 4.34
N ARG A 2 -17.97 21.86 4.26
CA ARG A 2 -18.63 22.93 3.47
C ARG A 2 -18.11 24.35 3.76
N ASP A 3 -17.88 24.70 5.02
CA ASP A 3 -17.42 26.06 5.37
C ASP A 3 -15.99 26.36 4.92
N ILE A 4 -15.11 25.35 4.99
CA ILE A 4 -13.71 25.45 4.53
C ILE A 4 -13.69 25.61 3.01
N PHE A 5 -14.41 24.72 2.31
CA PHE A 5 -14.55 24.80 0.86
C PHE A 5 -15.19 26.13 0.39
N ARG A 6 -16.19 26.65 1.12
CA ARG A 6 -16.83 27.94 0.80
C ARG A 6 -15.85 29.11 0.95
N LYS A 7 -15.01 29.10 1.98
CA LYS A 7 -13.96 30.12 2.17
C LYS A 7 -12.92 30.05 1.05
N LEU A 8 -12.50 28.84 0.69
CA LEU A 8 -11.58 28.60 -0.43
C LEU A 8 -12.15 29.11 -1.76
N ALA A 9 -13.38 28.73 -2.07
CA ALA A 9 -14.07 29.14 -3.30
C ALA A 9 -14.26 30.66 -3.38
N SER A 10 -14.43 31.33 -2.23
CA SER A 10 -14.54 32.78 -2.16
C SER A 10 -13.21 33.50 -2.38
N ALA A 11 -12.08 32.92 -1.95
CA ALA A 11 -10.75 33.51 -2.08
C ALA A 11 -10.12 33.25 -3.47
N LEU A 12 -10.43 32.09 -4.07
CA LEU A 12 -9.88 31.61 -5.34
C LEU A 12 -10.77 31.87 -6.56
N HIS A 13 -11.84 32.66 -6.43
CA HIS A 13 -12.80 32.83 -7.51
C HIS A 13 -12.14 33.49 -8.75
N PRO A 14 -12.00 32.80 -9.91
CA PRO A 14 -11.25 33.30 -11.06
C PRO A 14 -11.87 34.53 -11.74
N ASP A 15 -13.16 34.75 -11.47
CA ASP A 15 -14.01 35.77 -12.09
C ASP A 15 -13.72 37.20 -11.60
N ARG A 16 -12.83 37.35 -10.60
CA ARG A 16 -12.39 38.65 -10.07
C ARG A 16 -10.99 39.07 -10.49
N GLU A 17 -10.24 38.21 -11.17
CA GLU A 17 -8.86 38.51 -11.56
C GLU A 17 -8.79 39.05 -12.99
N THR A 18 -8.21 40.23 -13.17
CA THR A 18 -8.00 40.87 -14.47
C THR A 18 -6.76 40.33 -15.18
N ASP A 19 -5.77 39.83 -14.42
CA ASP A 19 -4.52 39.25 -14.93
C ASP A 19 -4.74 37.80 -15.44
N PRO A 20 -4.45 37.51 -16.73
CA PRO A 20 -4.55 36.17 -17.30
C PRO A 20 -3.69 35.10 -16.58
N ALA A 21 -2.51 35.47 -16.06
CA ALA A 21 -1.61 34.52 -15.41
C ALA A 21 -2.14 34.08 -14.04
N GLU A 22 -2.61 35.05 -13.23
CA GLU A 22 -3.22 34.79 -11.93
C GLU A 22 -4.58 34.07 -12.06
N ARG A 23 -5.32 34.32 -13.15
CA ARG A 23 -6.56 33.58 -13.46
C ARG A 23 -6.29 32.10 -13.71
N GLY A 24 -5.23 31.76 -14.44
CA GLY A 24 -4.81 30.38 -14.65
C GLY A 24 -4.42 29.69 -13.34
N ARG A 25 -3.66 30.40 -12.49
CA ARG A 25 -3.23 29.92 -11.18
C ARG A 25 -4.41 29.66 -10.22
N LYS A 26 -5.34 30.61 -10.10
CA LYS A 26 -6.56 30.46 -9.28
C LYS A 26 -7.47 29.34 -9.77
N THR A 27 -7.57 29.16 -11.09
CA THR A 27 -8.34 28.05 -11.69
C THR A 27 -7.76 26.69 -11.30
N ALA A 28 -6.42 26.53 -11.34
CA ALA A 28 -5.77 25.28 -10.93
C ALA A 28 -5.97 24.98 -9.43
N LEU A 29 -5.87 25.99 -8.57
CA LEU A 29 -6.13 25.85 -7.14
C LEU A 29 -7.59 25.51 -6.83
N MET A 30 -8.53 26.14 -7.53
CA MET A 30 -9.96 25.84 -7.40
C MET A 30 -10.29 24.41 -7.88
N GLN A 31 -9.63 23.93 -8.93
CA GLN A 31 -9.80 22.56 -9.42
C GLN A 31 -9.29 21.54 -8.39
N ARG A 32 -8.14 21.78 -7.75
CA ARG A 32 -7.64 20.97 -6.63
C ARG A 32 -8.60 20.98 -5.45
N ALA A 33 -9.20 22.13 -5.12
CA ALA A 33 -10.20 22.25 -4.06
C ALA A 33 -11.46 21.43 -4.34
N ASN A 34 -11.94 21.42 -5.59
CA ASN A 34 -13.08 20.62 -6.00
C ASN A 34 -12.79 19.12 -5.90
N VAL A 35 -11.59 18.68 -6.27
CA VAL A 35 -11.16 17.28 -6.15
C VAL A 35 -11.13 16.85 -4.69
N ALA A 36 -10.50 17.66 -3.83
CA ALA A 36 -10.43 17.40 -2.39
C ALA A 36 -11.83 17.34 -1.75
N TYR A 37 -12.72 18.28 -2.12
CA TYR A 37 -14.10 18.28 -1.65
C TYR A 37 -14.89 17.05 -2.12
N ALA A 38 -14.72 16.63 -3.38
CA ALA A 38 -15.36 15.43 -3.92
C ALA A 38 -14.85 14.14 -3.27
N ALA A 39 -13.55 14.08 -2.95
CA ALA A 39 -12.94 12.98 -2.22
C ALA A 39 -13.27 12.99 -0.71
N ASN A 40 -14.01 14.01 -0.23
CA ASN A 40 -14.26 14.24 1.19
C ASN A 40 -12.93 14.37 1.99
N ASP A 41 -11.88 14.84 1.31
CA ASP A 41 -10.52 14.99 1.82
C ASP A 41 -10.39 16.34 2.51
N LEU A 42 -10.69 16.34 3.81
CA LEU A 42 -10.57 17.51 4.68
C LEU A 42 -9.14 18.05 4.72
N LEU A 43 -8.14 17.19 4.56
CA LEU A 43 -6.74 17.57 4.66
C LEU A 43 -6.31 18.37 3.45
N ASP A 44 -6.58 17.88 2.25
CA ASP A 44 -6.22 18.60 1.02
C ASP A 44 -6.92 19.96 0.95
N LEU A 45 -8.18 20.04 1.42
CA LEU A 45 -8.90 21.31 1.54
C LEU A 45 -8.22 22.30 2.50
N LEU A 46 -7.68 21.81 3.63
CA LEU A 46 -6.98 22.65 4.60
C LEU A 46 -5.57 23.03 4.11
N GLY A 47 -4.87 22.13 3.43
CA GLY A 47 -3.57 22.40 2.81
C GLY A 47 -3.67 23.46 1.72
N LEU A 48 -4.70 23.38 0.88
CA LEU A 48 -4.99 24.41 -0.12
C LEU A 48 -5.34 25.76 0.53
N GLN A 49 -5.99 25.76 1.69
CA GLN A 49 -6.31 27.00 2.39
C GLN A 49 -5.04 27.71 2.85
N LEU A 50 -4.05 26.95 3.32
CA LEU A 50 -2.74 27.46 3.71
C LEU A 50 -1.97 28.03 2.50
N GLU A 51 -2.00 27.34 1.37
CA GLU A 51 -1.36 27.79 0.12
C GLU A 51 -1.93 29.13 -0.33
N VAL A 52 -3.25 29.33 -0.17
CA VAL A 52 -3.92 30.60 -0.46
C VAL A 52 -3.60 31.69 0.58
N ASP A 53 -3.67 31.35 1.88
CA ASP A 53 -3.45 32.30 2.98
C ASP A 53 -1.97 32.77 3.05
N GLN A 54 -1.00 32.00 2.56
CA GLN A 54 0.41 32.42 2.45
C GLN A 54 0.66 33.39 1.29
N ILE A 55 -0.14 33.30 0.23
CA ILE A 55 -0.07 34.19 -0.93
C ILE A 55 -0.72 35.54 -0.58
N ASP A 56 -1.78 35.52 0.23
CA ASP A 56 -2.40 36.72 0.79
C ASP A 56 -1.63 37.18 2.04
N GLN A 57 -0.59 38.01 1.84
CA GLN A 57 0.33 38.50 2.90
C GLN A 57 -0.37 39.14 4.12
N THR A 58 -1.68 39.40 4.07
CA THR A 58 -2.47 39.90 5.19
C THR A 58 -2.92 38.81 6.20
N GLY A 59 -2.77 37.53 5.88
CA GLY A 59 -3.25 36.41 6.71
C GLY A 59 -2.28 35.87 7.78
N LEU A 60 -0.98 36.20 7.68
CA LEU A 60 0.07 35.61 8.53
C LEU A 60 0.06 36.11 9.97
N ASP A 61 -0.26 37.40 10.20
CA ASP A 61 -0.27 38.00 11.55
C ASP A 61 -1.47 37.54 12.41
N ASN A 62 -2.44 36.85 11.81
CA ASN A 62 -3.66 36.37 12.46
C ASN A 62 -3.69 34.84 12.61
N LEU A 63 -2.56 34.15 12.42
CA LEU A 63 -2.39 32.73 12.73
C LEU A 63 -2.35 32.52 14.25
N GLY A 64 -3.50 32.75 14.89
CA GLY A 64 -3.73 32.48 16.29
C GLY A 64 -3.41 31.02 16.62
N ASP A 65 -2.70 30.85 17.73
CA ASP A 65 -2.21 29.60 18.33
C ASP A 65 -3.19 28.42 18.27
N ASP A 66 -4.50 28.70 18.27
CA ASP A 66 -5.57 27.70 18.13
C ASP A 66 -5.57 26.98 16.77
N ARG A 67 -5.18 27.65 15.68
CA ARG A 67 -5.06 27.02 14.35
C ARG A 67 -3.86 26.06 14.31
N ILE A 68 -2.74 26.43 14.92
CA ILE A 68 -1.55 25.57 15.04
C ILE A 68 -1.90 24.29 15.83
N LYS A 69 -2.65 24.41 16.92
CA LYS A 69 -3.13 23.26 17.70
C LYS A 69 -4.05 22.35 16.88
N GLN A 70 -4.95 22.92 16.09
CA GLN A 70 -5.80 22.14 15.19
C GLN A 70 -4.96 21.39 14.13
N TYR A 71 -3.93 22.02 13.57
CA TYR A 71 -3.03 21.38 12.61
C TYR A 71 -2.26 20.22 13.22
N ASN A 72 -1.64 20.42 14.39
CA ASN A 72 -0.91 19.35 15.08
C ASN A 72 -1.83 18.15 15.34
N ARG A 73 -3.07 18.39 15.76
CA ARG A 73 -4.05 17.31 15.98
C ARG A 73 -4.37 16.52 14.70
N ILE A 74 -4.47 17.19 13.56
CA ILE A 74 -4.73 16.53 12.28
C ILE A 74 -3.51 15.73 11.84
N LEU A 75 -2.32 16.34 11.89
CA LEU A 75 -1.05 15.68 11.54
C LEU A 75 -0.81 14.43 12.41
N ASP A 76 -1.09 14.50 13.71
CA ASP A 76 -1.02 13.35 14.62
C ASP A 76 -2.00 12.24 14.22
N GLY A 77 -3.21 12.62 13.78
CA GLY A 77 -4.18 11.71 13.20
C GLY A 77 -3.66 11.00 11.96
N GLN A 78 -3.02 11.73 11.05
CA GLN A 78 -2.42 11.17 9.83
C GLN A 78 -1.25 10.23 10.12
N VAL A 79 -0.36 10.63 11.02
CA VAL A 79 0.76 9.79 11.46
C VAL A 79 0.22 8.49 12.04
N SER A 80 -0.87 8.56 12.81
CA SER A 80 -1.51 7.38 13.39
C SER A 80 -2.16 6.50 12.32
N GLN A 81 -2.85 7.09 11.35
CA GLN A 81 -3.45 6.37 10.22
C GLN A 81 -2.38 5.67 9.37
N ILE A 82 -1.33 6.38 8.95
CA ILE A 82 -0.24 5.81 8.15
C ILE A 82 0.46 4.68 8.91
N LYS A 83 0.68 4.85 10.22
CA LYS A 83 1.23 3.77 11.06
C LYS A 83 0.33 2.54 11.06
N PHE A 84 -0.98 2.73 11.15
CA PHE A 84 -1.94 1.63 11.10
C PHE A 84 -1.94 0.94 9.73
N GLU A 85 -1.94 1.69 8.64
CA GLU A 85 -1.86 1.16 7.27
C GLU A 85 -0.57 0.35 7.06
N ILE A 86 0.56 0.85 7.56
CA ILE A 86 1.83 0.13 7.51
C ILE A 86 1.73 -1.20 8.28
N ILE A 87 1.17 -1.19 9.50
CA ILE A 87 1.00 -2.42 10.30
C ILE A 87 0.08 -3.41 9.59
N ALA A 88 -1.02 -2.94 9.01
CA ALA A 88 -1.96 -3.80 8.28
C ALA A 88 -1.29 -4.46 7.07
N LEU A 89 -0.54 -3.70 6.28
CA LEU A 89 0.23 -4.20 5.14
C LEU A 89 1.33 -5.17 5.58
N GLU A 90 2.13 -4.83 6.60
CA GLU A 90 3.18 -5.69 7.14
C GLU A 90 2.60 -7.02 7.67
N THR A 91 1.41 -6.98 8.28
CA THR A 91 0.72 -8.17 8.82
C THR A 91 0.20 -9.07 7.71
N ALA A 92 -0.54 -8.51 6.75
CA ALA A 92 -1.07 -9.25 5.61
C ALA A 92 0.07 -9.90 4.81
N PHE A 93 1.14 -9.14 4.56
CA PHE A 93 2.32 -9.67 3.87
C PHE A 93 3.01 -10.79 4.65
N SER A 94 3.12 -10.67 5.98
CA SER A 94 3.73 -11.72 6.79
C SER A 94 2.90 -13.01 6.81
N LEU A 95 1.56 -12.91 6.79
CA LEU A 95 0.64 -14.04 6.65
C LEU A 95 0.88 -14.79 5.33
N ASP A 96 0.85 -14.06 4.21
CA ASP A 96 1.01 -14.63 2.86
C ASP A 96 2.36 -15.35 2.69
N MET A 97 3.41 -14.82 3.31
CA MET A 97 4.75 -15.37 3.23
C MET A 97 5.06 -16.44 4.30
N GLY A 98 4.11 -16.75 5.20
CA GLY A 98 4.33 -17.69 6.32
C GLY A 98 5.41 -17.23 7.30
N TRP A 99 5.63 -15.92 7.40
CA TRP A 99 6.69 -15.34 8.22
C TRP A 99 6.27 -15.18 9.68
N GLU A 100 7.21 -15.37 10.60
CA GLU A 100 6.95 -15.16 12.03
C GLU A 100 6.41 -13.75 12.33
N PHE A 101 5.29 -13.72 13.04
CA PHE A 101 4.68 -12.50 13.55
C PHE A 101 5.58 -11.83 14.59
N GLY A 102 5.60 -10.49 14.60
CA GLY A 102 6.27 -9.69 15.63
C GLY A 102 7.71 -9.28 15.31
N ARG A 103 8.33 -9.80 14.24
CA ARG A 103 9.59 -9.26 13.72
C ARG A 103 9.34 -8.28 12.59
N ARG A 104 9.38 -6.98 12.90
CA ARG A 104 9.31 -5.93 11.88
C ARG A 104 10.52 -6.03 10.96
N ARG A 105 10.28 -6.38 9.69
CA ARG A 105 11.33 -6.41 8.66
C ARG A 105 11.32 -5.11 7.88
N THR A 106 12.50 -4.61 7.54
CA THR A 106 12.57 -3.46 6.62
C THR A 106 12.06 -3.88 5.23
N PRO A 107 11.45 -2.97 4.45
CA PRO A 107 11.00 -3.27 3.09
C PRO A 107 12.10 -3.90 2.22
N LYS A 108 13.35 -3.46 2.41
CA LYS A 108 14.52 -4.04 1.72
C LYS A 108 14.76 -5.50 2.09
N ALA A 109 14.62 -5.87 3.36
CA ALA A 109 14.72 -7.26 3.80
C ALA A 109 13.54 -8.10 3.28
N MET A 110 12.33 -7.52 3.23
CA MET A 110 11.16 -8.18 2.65
C MET A 110 11.38 -8.51 1.16
N MET A 111 11.79 -7.51 0.38
CA MET A 111 12.11 -7.66 -1.04
C MET A 111 13.26 -8.63 -1.31
N ARG A 112 14.18 -8.80 -0.37
CA ARG A 112 15.24 -9.82 -0.49
C ARG A 112 14.68 -11.22 -0.30
N GLY A 113 13.80 -11.42 0.69
CA GLY A 113 13.09 -12.69 0.91
C GLY A 113 12.31 -13.11 -0.33
N LEU A 114 11.45 -12.22 -0.85
CA LEU A 114 10.69 -12.46 -2.07
C LEU A 114 11.55 -12.91 -3.26
N ARG A 115 12.72 -12.28 -3.46
CA ARG A 115 13.62 -12.67 -4.54
C ARG A 115 14.19 -14.08 -4.35
N ALA A 116 14.47 -14.47 -3.11
CA ALA A 116 14.93 -15.82 -2.79
C ALA A 116 13.81 -16.83 -3.03
N ASP A 117 12.60 -16.56 -2.54
CA ASP A 117 11.44 -17.45 -2.70
C ASP A 117 11.07 -17.62 -4.18
N ILE A 118 11.10 -16.55 -4.96
CA ILE A 118 10.90 -16.60 -6.43
C ILE A 118 11.98 -17.46 -7.10
N ALA A 119 13.24 -17.32 -6.68
CA ALA A 119 14.33 -18.10 -7.25
C ALA A 119 14.19 -19.59 -6.93
N GLU A 120 13.79 -19.92 -5.70
CA GLU A 120 13.50 -21.28 -5.25
C GLU A 120 12.32 -21.89 -6.00
N MET A 121 11.19 -21.19 -6.08
CA MET A 121 10.02 -21.66 -6.83
C MET A 121 10.35 -21.92 -8.30
N ARG A 122 11.15 -21.05 -8.95
CA ARG A 122 11.60 -21.26 -10.32
C ARG A 122 12.50 -22.49 -10.46
N ALA A 123 13.35 -22.75 -9.48
CA ALA A 123 14.17 -23.95 -9.47
C ALA A 123 13.30 -25.21 -9.31
N ASN A 124 12.31 -25.17 -8.41
CA ASN A 124 11.35 -26.27 -8.21
C ASN A 124 10.53 -26.55 -9.46
N VAL A 125 10.03 -25.51 -10.15
CA VAL A 125 9.33 -25.68 -11.43
C VAL A 125 10.23 -26.37 -12.46
N LYS A 126 11.47 -25.90 -12.63
CA LYS A 126 12.42 -26.55 -13.56
C LYS A 126 12.70 -28.01 -13.17
N HIS A 127 12.80 -28.29 -11.88
CA HIS A 127 13.02 -29.64 -11.38
C HIS A 127 11.84 -30.56 -11.73
N ILE A 128 10.62 -30.12 -11.42
CA ILE A 128 9.38 -30.86 -11.72
C ILE A 128 9.21 -31.05 -13.23
N GLU A 129 9.52 -30.04 -14.04
CA GLU A 129 9.49 -30.15 -15.51
C GLU A 129 10.46 -31.24 -16.01
N ALA A 130 11.67 -31.31 -15.44
CA ALA A 130 12.64 -32.35 -15.78
C ALA A 130 12.21 -33.74 -15.31
N GLU A 131 11.58 -33.85 -14.14
CA GLU A 131 10.98 -35.10 -13.65
C GLU A 131 9.85 -35.56 -14.58
N LEU A 132 8.95 -34.66 -14.97
CA LEU A 132 7.85 -34.95 -15.91
C LEU A 132 8.37 -35.42 -17.28
N ASP A 133 9.42 -34.79 -17.80
CA ASP A 133 10.07 -35.25 -19.05
C ASP A 133 10.66 -36.66 -18.89
N THR A 134 11.25 -36.95 -17.72
CA THR A 134 11.77 -38.29 -17.40
C THR A 134 10.65 -39.34 -17.32
N PHE A 135 9.49 -38.97 -16.76
CA PHE A 135 8.32 -39.84 -16.64
C PHE A 135 7.47 -39.96 -17.93
N SER A 136 7.68 -39.06 -18.90
CA SER A 136 7.02 -39.13 -20.21
C SER A 136 7.45 -40.35 -21.04
N ASP A 137 8.60 -40.95 -20.70
CA ASP A 137 9.05 -42.24 -21.22
C ASP A 137 8.51 -43.38 -20.33
N LEU A 138 7.48 -44.08 -20.83
CA LEU A 138 6.81 -45.20 -20.15
C LEU A 138 7.80 -46.29 -19.69
N LYS A 139 8.94 -46.44 -20.36
CA LYS A 139 9.99 -47.40 -19.98
C LYS A 139 10.79 -46.92 -18.77
N LYS A 140 11.14 -45.63 -18.74
CA LYS A 140 11.81 -44.98 -17.59
C LYS A 140 10.90 -44.90 -16.37
N LEU A 141 9.60 -44.62 -16.56
CA LEU A 141 8.61 -44.67 -15.49
C LEU A 141 8.52 -46.08 -14.87
N LYS A 142 8.52 -47.12 -15.71
CA LYS A 142 8.49 -48.52 -15.27
C LYS A 142 9.77 -48.94 -14.55
N ASP A 143 10.92 -48.43 -14.96
CA ASP A 143 12.19 -48.71 -14.30
C ASP A 143 12.35 -47.90 -13.00
N TRP A 144 11.87 -46.65 -12.94
CA TRP A 144 11.78 -45.88 -11.70
C TRP A 144 10.85 -46.53 -10.67
N LEU A 145 9.68 -47.03 -11.10
CA LEU A 145 8.75 -47.76 -10.23
C LEU A 145 9.31 -49.10 -9.70
N LYS A 146 10.28 -49.73 -10.40
CA LYS A 146 10.94 -50.94 -9.91
C LYS A 146 11.92 -50.66 -8.77
N ASP A 147 12.59 -49.51 -8.83
CA ASP A 147 13.54 -49.09 -7.79
C ASP A 147 12.83 -48.37 -6.62
N TYR A 148 11.62 -47.87 -6.85
CA TYR A 148 10.78 -47.28 -5.81
C TYR A 148 10.18 -48.37 -4.90
N ARG A 149 10.94 -48.78 -3.88
CA ARG A 149 10.42 -49.58 -2.78
C ARG A 149 9.52 -48.72 -1.90
N ILE A 150 8.22 -49.00 -1.92
CA ILE A 150 7.29 -48.49 -0.91
C ILE A 150 7.73 -49.10 0.43
N VAL A 151 8.40 -48.32 1.27
CA VAL A 151 8.54 -48.64 2.69
C VAL A 151 7.18 -48.34 3.32
N VAL A 152 6.29 -49.33 3.35
CA VAL A 152 5.13 -49.29 4.24
C VAL A 152 5.69 -49.51 5.63
N ASN A 153 6.01 -48.42 6.31
CA ASN A 153 6.22 -48.44 7.76
C ASN A 153 5.43 -47.27 8.35
N ASP A 154 4.11 -47.40 8.24
CA ASP A 154 3.16 -46.56 8.95
C ASP A 154 2.56 -47.40 10.10
N PRO A 155 2.87 -47.10 11.37
CA PRO A 155 2.24 -47.76 12.52
C PRO A 155 0.74 -47.42 12.67
N ALA A 156 0.19 -46.49 11.89
CA ALA A 156 -1.19 -46.04 12.00
C ALA A 156 -2.20 -46.86 11.17
N TYR A 157 -1.74 -47.72 10.26
CA TYR A 157 -2.60 -48.62 9.48
C TYR A 157 -2.16 -50.07 9.69
N GLY A 158 -2.42 -50.57 10.90
CA GLY A 158 -2.39 -52.00 11.18
C GLY A 158 -3.42 -52.74 10.34
N ASP A 159 -3.04 -53.93 9.89
CA ASP A 159 -3.84 -54.92 9.16
C ASP A 159 -5.32 -54.89 9.55
N SER A 160 -6.12 -54.28 8.68
CA SER A 160 -7.55 -54.54 8.63
C SER A 160 -7.93 -54.38 7.18
N TRP A 161 -8.15 -55.51 6.50
CA TRP A 161 -9.12 -55.73 5.40
C TRP A 161 -8.83 -57.03 4.63
N PHE A 162 -8.52 -58.14 5.31
CA PHE A 162 -8.97 -59.49 4.93
C PHE A 162 -9.16 -60.34 6.20
#